data_AF-J9E2D6-F1
#
_entry.id   AF-J9E2D6-F1
#
_cell.length_a   1.000
_cell.length_b   1.000
_cell.length_c   1.000
_cell.angle_alpha   90.00
_cell.angle_beta   90.00
_cell.angle_gamma   90.00
#
_symmetry.space_group_name_H-M   'P 1'
#
loop_
_entity.id
_entity.type
_entity.pdbx_description
1 polymer ?
#
loop_
_entity_poly.entity_id
_entity_poly.type
_entity_poly.pdbx_seq_one_letter_code
_entity_poly.pdbx_strand_id
1 'polypeptide(L)'
;MIKPSFFGIDPCPNTSKYLQISYKCKPVSFDEETFCEGSTMQLNCKQNKRLVIHSAQYGRKVEGRTMHCSPNTLINQDCVIDVLSQLLYECHAQTECTVTVNDEHF
;
A
#
# COMPACT_ATOMS: atom_id res chain seq x y z
N MET A 1 28.61 -29.06 20.60
CA MET A 1 27.30 -28.85 21.28
C MET A 1 26.61 -27.74 20.48
N ILE A 2 25.43 -27.86 19.88
CA ILE A 2 24.15 -28.50 20.23
C ILE A 2 23.47 -28.99 18.94
N LYS A 3 22.85 -30.18 18.95
CA LYS A 3 21.87 -30.64 17.94
C LYS A 3 20.47 -30.12 18.32
N PRO A 4 19.65 -29.75 17.33
CA PRO A 4 18.24 -30.08 17.35
C PRO A 4 17.97 -31.08 16.22
N SER A 5 18.03 -32.36 16.58
CA SER A 5 17.65 -33.49 15.75
C SER A 5 16.13 -33.61 15.67
N PHE A 6 15.57 -33.06 14.60
CA PHE A 6 14.35 -33.58 13.97
C PHE A 6 14.31 -33.37 12.45
N PHE A 7 15.32 -32.72 11.86
CA PHE A 7 15.44 -32.54 10.42
C PHE A 7 16.21 -33.73 9.83
N GLY A 8 15.50 -34.65 9.15
CA GLY A 8 16.14 -35.70 8.35
C GLY A 8 15.61 -37.13 8.52
N ILE A 9 14.58 -37.37 9.34
CA ILE A 9 13.86 -38.66 9.31
C ILE A 9 12.75 -38.53 8.27
N ASP A 10 12.80 -39.38 7.23
CA ASP A 10 11.76 -39.43 6.21
C ASP A 10 10.42 -39.80 6.88
N PRO A 11 9.40 -38.91 6.84
CA PRO A 11 8.13 -39.15 7.50
C PRO A 11 7.36 -40.32 6.89
N CYS A 12 7.64 -40.68 5.63
CA CYS A 12 7.01 -41.79 4.93
C CYS A 12 7.99 -42.40 3.91
N PRO A 13 8.88 -43.32 4.31
CA PRO A 13 9.77 -44.02 3.39
C PRO A 13 8.97 -44.79 2.33
N ASN A 14 9.50 -44.89 1.11
CA ASN A 14 8.91 -45.63 -0.02
C ASN A 14 7.61 -45.07 -0.63
N THR A 15 7.19 -43.86 -0.24
CA THR A 15 6.10 -43.15 -0.93
C THR A 15 6.52 -41.74 -1.33
N SER A 16 5.92 -41.27 -2.43
CA SER A 16 6.11 -39.90 -2.91
C SER A 16 5.38 -38.94 -1.99
N LYS A 17 6.07 -37.87 -1.60
CA LYS A 17 5.56 -36.83 -0.69
C LYS A 17 5.38 -35.53 -1.46
N TYR A 18 4.42 -34.71 -1.05
CA TYR A 18 4.21 -33.38 -1.59
C TYR A 18 4.11 -32.35 -0.46
N LEU A 19 4.62 -31.15 -0.72
CA LEU A 19 4.47 -30.00 0.16
C LEU A 19 3.36 -29.12 -0.41
N GLN A 20 2.30 -28.91 0.37
CA GLN A 20 1.25 -27.96 0.04
C GLN A 20 1.38 -26.74 0.96
N ILE A 21 1.58 -25.57 0.38
CA ILE A 21 1.73 -24.31 1.11
C ILE A 21 0.74 -23.27 0.58
N SER A 22 0.26 -22.42 1.49
CA SER A 22 -0.47 -21.18 1.18
C SER A 22 -0.01 -20.12 2.17
N TYR A 23 0.47 -18.97 1.69
CA TYR A 23 0.98 -17.90 2.55
C TYR A 23 0.59 -16.52 2.01
N LYS A 24 0.46 -15.55 2.93
CA LYS A 24 0.23 -14.13 2.60
C LYS A 24 0.91 -13.25 3.64
N CYS A 25 1.85 -12.42 3.19
CA CYS A 25 2.41 -11.36 4.01
C CYS A 25 1.66 -10.06 3.68
N LYS A 26 0.93 -9.49 4.66
CA LYS A 26 0.34 -8.14 4.57
C LYS A 26 1.12 -7.19 5.48
N PRO A 27 1.17 -5.87 5.18
CA PRO A 27 1.65 -4.91 6.15
C PRO A 27 0.79 -4.94 7.42
N VAL A 28 1.41 -4.67 8.57
CA VAL A 28 0.77 -4.72 9.91
C VAL A 28 -0.36 -3.70 10.04
N SER A 29 -0.23 -2.58 9.34
CA SER A 29 -1.24 -1.53 9.20
C SER A 29 -0.96 -0.76 7.90
N PHE A 30 -1.99 -0.11 7.36
CA PHE A 30 -1.84 0.92 6.35
C PHE A 30 -2.04 2.27 7.03
N ASP A 31 -1.11 3.19 6.78
CA ASP A 31 -1.26 4.57 7.19
C ASP A 31 -2.06 5.30 6.10
N GLU A 32 -3.12 6.01 6.51
CA GLU A 32 -3.92 6.83 5.59
C GLU A 32 -3.40 8.27 5.65
N GLU A 33 -2.81 8.72 4.54
CA GLU A 33 -2.31 10.08 4.39
C GLU A 33 -3.16 10.85 3.38
N THR A 34 -3.40 12.12 3.64
CA THR A 34 -4.14 13.02 2.75
C THR A 34 -3.23 14.14 2.29
N PHE A 35 -3.17 14.34 0.97
CA PHE A 35 -2.47 15.45 0.33
C PHE A 35 -3.47 16.30 -0.43
N CYS A 36 -3.41 17.62 -0.23
CA CYS A 36 -4.34 18.54 -0.89
C CYS A 36 -3.90 18.83 -2.33
N GLU A 37 -4.84 19.19 -3.19
CA GLU A 37 -4.54 19.70 -4.52
C GLU A 37 -3.57 20.91 -4.45
N GLY A 38 -2.61 20.96 -5.38
CA GLY A 38 -1.52 21.94 -5.42
C GLY A 38 -0.34 21.62 -4.50
N SER A 39 -0.45 20.58 -3.65
CA SER A 39 0.66 20.11 -2.83
C SER A 39 1.50 19.03 -3.53
N THR A 40 2.60 18.65 -2.90
CA THR A 40 3.44 17.53 -3.35
C THR A 40 3.35 16.40 -2.32
N MET A 41 2.88 15.24 -2.75
CA MET A 41 2.94 14.00 -1.98
C MET A 41 4.40 13.56 -1.85
N GLN A 42 4.83 13.24 -0.63
CA GLN A 42 6.16 12.67 -0.36
C GLN A 42 6.02 11.50 0.61
N LEU A 43 6.22 10.28 0.10
CA LEU A 43 6.18 9.06 0.91
C LEU A 43 7.59 8.53 1.08
N ASN A 44 7.96 8.11 2.30
CA ASN A 44 9.29 7.58 2.59
C ASN A 44 9.23 6.41 3.58
N CYS A 45 9.90 5.31 3.23
CA CYS A 45 10.05 4.13 4.06
C CYS A 45 11.45 4.08 4.71
N LYS A 46 11.50 3.78 6.02
CA LYS A 46 12.76 3.50 6.73
C LYS A 46 13.53 2.32 6.11
N GLN A 47 14.84 2.25 6.37
CA GLN A 47 15.76 1.27 5.77
C GLN A 47 15.21 -0.16 5.71
N ASN A 48 15.38 -0.80 4.54
CA ASN A 48 14.91 -2.14 4.18
C ASN A 48 13.37 -2.33 4.09
N LYS A 49 12.58 -1.25 4.13
CA LYS A 49 11.15 -1.30 3.82
C LYS A 49 10.88 -0.70 2.44
N ARG A 50 9.73 -1.06 1.86
CA ARG A 50 9.26 -0.57 0.57
C ARG A 50 7.79 -0.18 0.69
N LEU A 51 7.40 0.80 -0.11
CA LEU A 51 6.03 1.29 -0.21
C LEU A 51 5.13 0.19 -0.75
N VAL A 52 3.98 0.02 -0.09
CA VAL A 52 2.90 -0.86 -0.53
C VAL A 52 1.66 0.00 -0.64
N ILE A 53 1.40 0.49 -1.85
CA ILE A 53 0.19 1.25 -2.15
C ILE A 53 -0.99 0.27 -2.20
N HIS A 54 -2.01 0.49 -1.38
CA HIS A 54 -3.17 -0.40 -1.24
C HIS A 54 -4.45 0.20 -1.84
N SER A 55 -4.63 1.50 -1.68
CA SER A 55 -5.76 2.27 -2.19
C SER A 55 -5.29 3.68 -2.48
N ALA A 56 -5.80 4.28 -3.53
CA ALA A 56 -5.56 5.68 -3.84
C ALA A 56 -6.76 6.27 -4.54
N GLN A 57 -7.20 7.43 -4.05
CA GLN A 57 -8.37 8.14 -4.55
C GLN A 57 -8.00 9.61 -4.69
N TYR A 58 -8.32 10.19 -5.85
CA TYR A 58 -8.18 11.63 -6.09
C TYR A 58 -9.57 12.26 -6.17
N GLY A 59 -9.72 13.44 -5.57
CA GLY A 59 -10.98 14.18 -5.51
C GLY A 59 -11.49 14.38 -4.08
N ARG A 60 -12.82 14.45 -3.90
CA ARG A 60 -13.45 14.84 -2.64
C ARG A 60 -14.78 14.14 -2.39
N LYS A 61 -14.97 13.68 -1.15
CA LYS A 61 -16.24 13.15 -0.64
C LYS A 61 -16.99 14.21 0.17
N VAL A 62 -18.32 14.18 0.14
CA VAL A 62 -19.19 15.12 0.88
C VAL A 62 -18.96 15.03 2.39
N GLU A 63 -18.79 13.82 2.92
CA GLU A 63 -18.52 13.56 4.34
C GLU A 63 -17.02 13.67 4.71
N GLY A 64 -16.15 13.80 3.71
CA GLY A 64 -14.69 13.86 3.85
C GLY A 64 -14.19 15.23 4.31
N ARG A 65 -14.52 15.64 5.54
CA ARG A 65 -13.92 16.83 6.15
C ARG A 65 -12.50 16.51 6.61
N THR A 66 -11.54 16.56 5.69
CA THR A 66 -10.13 16.58 6.06
C THR A 66 -9.81 17.99 6.59
N MET A 67 -9.46 18.09 7.88
CA MET A 67 -9.22 19.38 8.57
C MET A 67 -8.18 20.26 7.86
N HIS A 68 -7.35 19.69 6.99
CA HIS A 68 -6.23 20.34 6.32
C HIS A 68 -6.46 20.67 4.84
N CYS A 69 -7.52 20.12 4.21
CA CYS A 69 -7.86 20.42 2.81
C CYS A 69 -9.28 20.98 2.74
N SER A 70 -9.52 22.14 3.35
CA SER A 70 -10.83 22.78 3.35
C SER A 70 -11.30 23.09 1.93
N PRO A 71 -12.53 22.70 1.55
CA PRO A 71 -13.06 23.05 0.25
C PRO A 71 -13.43 24.54 0.21
N ASN A 72 -13.11 25.20 -0.91
CA ASN A 72 -13.57 26.57 -1.17
C ASN A 72 -15.08 26.62 -1.48
N THR A 73 -15.70 25.47 -1.79
CA THR A 73 -17.09 25.38 -2.22
C THR A 73 -17.75 24.14 -1.64
N LEU A 74 -19.00 24.28 -1.19
CA LEU A 74 -19.80 23.14 -0.73
C LEU A 74 -20.07 22.21 -1.90
N ILE A 75 -19.69 20.94 -1.75
CA ILE A 75 -20.00 19.88 -2.70
C ILE A 75 -21.25 19.12 -2.24
N ASN A 76 -22.14 18.79 -3.17
CA ASN A 76 -23.40 18.09 -2.90
C ASN A 76 -23.35 16.60 -3.27
N GLN A 77 -22.27 16.15 -3.93
CA GLN A 77 -22.03 14.78 -4.33
C GLN A 77 -20.53 14.47 -4.29
N ASP A 78 -20.19 13.19 -4.13
CA ASP A 78 -18.81 12.74 -4.20
C ASP A 78 -18.25 12.93 -5.61
N CYS A 79 -17.06 13.51 -5.71
CA CYS A 79 -16.30 13.65 -6.94
C CYS A 79 -14.96 12.97 -6.71
N VAL A 80 -14.92 11.65 -6.91
CA VAL A 80 -13.75 10.82 -6.59
C VAL A 80 -13.47 9.86 -7.74
N ILE A 81 -12.20 9.76 -8.11
CA ILE A 81 -11.69 8.77 -9.07
C ILE A 81 -10.68 7.84 -8.40
N ASP A 82 -10.60 6.61 -8.89
CA ASP A 82 -9.59 5.63 -8.46
C ASP A 82 -8.30 5.86 -9.25
N VAL A 83 -7.22 6.20 -8.54
CA VAL A 83 -5.89 6.45 -9.12
C VAL A 83 -4.88 5.39 -8.68
N LEU A 84 -5.35 4.26 -8.16
CA LEU A 84 -4.50 3.19 -7.63
C LEU A 84 -3.56 2.64 -8.70
N SER A 85 -4.06 2.42 -9.92
CA SER A 85 -3.25 1.83 -11.00
C SER A 85 -2.05 2.71 -11.36
N GLN A 86 -2.23 4.03 -11.36
CA GLN A 86 -1.17 4.99 -11.64
C GLN A 86 -0.12 5.01 -10.51
N LEU A 87 -0.56 5.13 -9.24
CA LEU A 87 0.38 5.10 -8.11
C LEU A 87 1.02 3.73 -7.89
N LEU A 88 0.37 2.64 -8.31
CA LEU A 88 1.01 1.33 -8.33
C LEU A 88 2.18 1.30 -9.31
N TYR A 89 2.03 1.91 -10.48
CA TYR A 89 3.09 2.02 -11.48
C TYR A 89 4.24 2.93 -11.01
N GLU A 90 3.90 4.08 -10.42
CA GLU A 90 4.89 5.09 -10.06
C GLU A 90 5.57 4.85 -8.70
N CYS A 91 4.85 4.40 -7.67
CA CYS A 91 5.34 4.38 -6.30
C CYS A 91 5.52 2.97 -5.69
N HIS A 92 4.82 1.95 -6.21
CA HIS A 92 4.81 0.65 -5.54
C HIS A 92 6.21 0.01 -5.51
N ALA A 93 6.52 -0.65 -4.40
CA ALA A 93 7.81 -1.29 -4.14
C ALA A 93 9.03 -0.34 -4.13
N GLN A 94 8.85 0.98 -4.25
CA GLN A 94 9.92 1.95 -4.07
C GLN A 94 10.18 2.24 -2.58
N THR A 95 11.33 2.79 -2.25
CA THR A 95 11.64 3.24 -0.88
C THR A 95 11.12 4.65 -0.60
N GLU A 96 10.97 5.46 -1.65
CA GLU A 96 10.50 6.84 -1.61
C GLU A 96 9.67 7.10 -2.87
N CYS A 97 8.65 7.95 -2.79
CA CYS A 97 7.88 8.40 -3.94
C CYS A 97 7.47 9.85 -3.77
N THR A 98 7.59 10.65 -4.83
CA THR A 98 7.18 12.06 -4.84
C THR A 98 6.33 12.35 -6.06
N VAL A 99 5.13 12.86 -5.83
CA VAL A 99 4.11 13.10 -6.87
C VAL A 99 3.42 14.44 -6.61
N THR A 100 3.21 15.23 -7.66
CA THR A 100 2.42 16.47 -7.57
C THR A 100 0.92 16.13 -7.61
N VAL A 101 0.14 16.71 -6.71
CA VAL A 101 -1.30 16.45 -6.61
C VAL A 101 -2.06 17.51 -7.37
N ASN A 102 -2.47 17.23 -8.61
CA ASN A 102 -3.27 18.11 -9.46
C ASN A 102 -3.99 17.36 -10.59
N ASP A 103 -4.86 18.06 -11.31
CA ASP A 103 -5.66 17.54 -12.44
C ASP A 103 -4.83 17.19 -13.69
N GLU A 104 -3.59 17.68 -13.80
CA GLU A 104 -2.71 17.31 -14.91
C GLU A 104 -2.09 15.93 -14.68
N HIS A 105 -1.88 15.57 -13.41
CA HIS A 105 -1.28 14.31 -13.02
C HIS A 105 -2.33 13.21 -12.83
N PHE A 106 -3.51 13.50 -12.27
CA PHE A 106 -4.58 12.53 -11.99
C PHE A 106 -5.86 12.80 -12.79
#